data_AF-A0A073KBA8-F1
#
_entry.id   AF-A0A073KBA8-F1
#
_cell.length_a   1.000
_cell.length_b   1.000
_cell.length_c   1.000
_cell.angle_alpha   90.00
_cell.angle_beta   90.00
_cell.angle_gamma   90.00
#
_symmetry.space_group_name_H-M   'P 1'
#
loop_
_entity.id
_entity.type
_entity.pdbx_description
1 polymer ?
#
loop_
_entity_poly.entity_id
_entity_poly.type
_entity_poly.pdbx_seq_one_letter_code
_entity_poly.pdbx_strand_id
1 'polypeptide(L)' 'MQNEDGSLLEVIGIMLRSKEAVLFSSISLVIFLVVTYLYNSKFPNHEYPEFFGILKCIAPVV' A
#
# COMPACT_ATOMS: atom_id res chain seq x y z
N MET A 1 -27.45 -21.72 -12.60
CA MET A 1 -26.49 -21.51 -11.50
C MET A 1 -25.15 -21.24 -12.17
N GLN A 2 -24.81 -19.96 -12.34
CA GLN A 2 -23.57 -19.53 -13.00
C GLN A 2 -22.46 -19.72 -11.97
N ASN A 3 -21.51 -20.61 -12.24
CA ASN A 3 -20.32 -20.76 -11.39
C ASN A 3 -19.44 -19.54 -11.61
N GLU A 4 -19.50 -18.59 -10.69
CA GLU A 4 -18.67 -17.38 -10.64
C GLU A 4 -17.27 -17.70 -10.09
N ASP A 5 -16.63 -18.76 -10.58
CA ASP A 5 -15.27 -19.15 -10.20
C ASP A 5 -14.24 -18.32 -11.01
N GLY A 6 -14.39 -16.99 -11.02
CA GLY A 6 -13.36 -16.10 -11.51
C GLY A 6 -12.21 -16.10 -10.52
N SER A 7 -11.03 -16.56 -10.94
CA SER A 7 -9.83 -16.55 -10.09
C SER A 7 -9.57 -15.13 -9.56
N LEU A 8 -9.19 -14.96 -8.29
CA LEU A 8 -8.84 -13.65 -7.72
C LEU A 8 -7.80 -12.91 -8.58
N LEU A 9 -6.88 -13.66 -9.20
CA LEU A 9 -5.90 -13.13 -10.15
C LEU A 9 -6.54 -12.53 -11.42
N GLU A 10 -7.63 -13.11 -11.89
CA GLU A 10 -8.38 -12.64 -13.05
C GLU A 10 -9.10 -11.32 -12.74
N VAL A 11 -9.73 -11.24 -11.55
CA VAL A 11 -10.36 -10.00 -11.06
C VAL A 11 -9.32 -8.89 -10.87
N ILE A 12 -8.17 -9.21 -10.26
CA ILE A 12 -7.05 -8.27 -10.11
C ILE A 12 -6.50 -7.84 -11.49
N GLY A 13 -6.38 -8.77 -12.44
CA GLY A 13 -5.94 -8.47 -13.81
C GLY A 13 -6.89 -7.53 -14.55
N ILE A 14 -8.20 -7.71 -14.40
CA ILE A 14 -9.22 -6.83 -14.98
C ILE A 14 -9.17 -5.45 -14.32
N MET A 15 -9.02 -5.38 -13.00
CA MET A 15 -8.90 -4.13 -12.25
C MET A 15 -7.63 -3.36 -12.63
N LEU A 16 -6.50 -4.05 -12.81
CA LEU A 16 -5.23 -3.47 -13.27
C LEU A 16 -5.26 -3.01 -14.74
N ARG A 17 -6.20 -3.52 -15.55
CA ARG A 17 -6.39 -3.06 -16.93
C ARG A 17 -6.99 -1.66 -16.99
N SER A 18 -7.62 -1.20 -15.92
CA SER A 18 -8.11 0.17 -15.80
C SER A 18 -6.95 1.12 -15.52
N LYS A 19 -6.61 1.95 -16.52
CA LYS A 19 -5.59 3.00 -16.43
C LYS A 19 -5.84 3.96 -15.26
N GLU A 20 -7.10 4.26 -14.96
CA GLU A 20 -7.47 5.11 -13.82
C GLU A 20 -7.22 4.43 -12.49
N ALA A 21 -7.52 3.13 -12.37
CA ALA A 21 -7.26 2.36 -11.16
C ALA A 21 -5.75 2.26 -10.87
N VAL A 22 -4.94 2.05 -11.92
CA VAL A 22 -3.47 2.02 -11.80
C VAL A 22 -2.94 3.39 -11.37
N LEU A 23 -3.40 4.47 -12.00
CA LEU A 23 -2.98 5.83 -11.64
C LEU A 23 -3.38 6.16 -10.20
N PHE A 24 -4.63 5.90 -9.82
CA PHE A 24 -5.12 6.12 -8.46
C PHE A 24 -4.33 5.31 -7.42
N SER A 25 -4.06 4.04 -7.71
CA SER A 25 -3.26 3.16 -6.85
C SER A 25 -1.83 3.68 -6.69
N SER A 26 -1.20 4.11 -7.79
CA SER A 26 0.16 4.66 -7.76
C SER A 26 0.26 5.96 -6.95
N ILE A 27 -0.70 6.88 -7.13
CA ILE A 27 -0.74 8.14 -6.38
C ILE A 27 -1.00 7.86 -4.90
N SER A 28 -1.94 6.96 -4.60
CA SER A 28 -2.23 6.57 -3.21
C SER A 28 -1.01 5.95 -2.53
N LEU A 29 -0.24 5.12 -3.25
CA LEU A 29 1.00 4.55 -2.74
C LEU A 29 2.04 5.64 -2.45
N VAL A 30 2.21 6.60 -3.36
CA VAL A 30 3.15 7.72 -3.16
C VAL A 30 2.75 8.55 -1.93
N ILE A 31 1.47 8.90 -1.80
CA ILE A 31 0.97 9.65 -0.64
C ILE A 31 1.23 8.86 0.65
N PHE A 32 0.93 7.56 0.65
CA PHE A 32 1.16 6.69 1.80
C PHE A 32 2.63 6.71 2.22
N LEU A 33 3.56 6.49 1.28
CA LEU A 33 4.99 6.51 1.55
C LEU A 33 5.47 7.86 2.10
N VAL A 34 5.03 8.96 1.51
CA VAL A 34 5.39 10.32 1.96
C VAL A 34 4.90 10.58 3.38
N VAL A 35 3.65 10.24 3.67
CA VAL A 35 3.07 10.44 5.01
C VAL A 35 3.78 9.57 6.04
N THR A 36 4.07 8.30 5.72
CA THR A 36 4.83 7.40 6.61
C THR A 36 6.24 7.94 6.86
N TYR A 37 6.92 8.45 5.83
CA TYR A 37 8.24 9.06 5.98
C TYR A 37 8.19 10.28 6.93
N LEU A 38 7.25 11.20 6.71
CA LEU A 38 7.12 12.39 7.56
C LEU A 38 6.75 12.03 9.00
N TYR A 39 5.90 11.03 9.19
CA TYR A 39 5.53 10.53 10.51
C TYR A 39 6.74 9.93 11.23
N ASN A 40 7.50 9.05 10.57
CA ASN A 40 8.72 8.44 11.12
C ASN A 40 9.77 9.49 11.48
N SER A 41 9.98 10.49 10.61
CA SER A 41 10.92 11.57 10.87
C SER A 41 10.51 12.40 12.08
N LYS A 42 9.21 12.58 12.32
CA LYS A 42 8.70 13.34 13.46
C LYS A 42 8.70 12.54 14.76
N PHE A 43 8.50 11.23 14.69
CA PHE A 43 8.42 10.33 15.85
C PHE A 43 9.37 9.14 15.69
N PRO A 44 10.69 9.36 15.78
CA PRO A 44 11.71 8.34 15.47
C PRO A 44 11.66 7.09 16.35
N ASN A 45 11.12 7.22 17.58
CA ASN A 45 11.01 6.14 18.55
C ASN A 45 9.56 5.66 18.74
N HIS A 46 8.66 5.95 17.80
CA HIS A 46 7.29 5.44 17.89
C HIS A 46 7.27 3.92 17.71
N GLU A 47 6.69 3.21 18.67
CA GLU A 47 6.45 1.79 18.55
C GLU A 47 5.22 1.55 17.67
N TYR A 48 5.50 1.09 16.45
CA TYR A 48 4.47 0.54 15.59
C TYR A 48 3.90 -0.74 16.22
N PRO A 49 2.57 -0.95 16.13
CA PRO A 49 1.98 -2.27 16.36
C PRO A 49 2.68 -3.32 15.48
N GLU A 50 2.77 -4.57 15.94
CA GLU A 50 3.51 -5.63 15.23
C GLU A 50 3.16 -5.73 13.74
N PHE A 51 1.88 -5.59 13.40
CA PHE A 51 1.39 -5.63 12.02
C PHE A 51 1.97 -4.52 11.13
N PHE A 52 2.32 -3.37 11.71
CA PHE A 52 2.87 -2.22 11.01
C PHE A 52 4.39 -2.09 11.16
N GLY A 53 5.07 -3.12 11.68
CA GLY A 53 6.53 -3.11 11.84
C GLY A 53 7.28 -2.82 10.54
N ILE A 54 6.73 -3.24 9.39
CA ILE A 54 7.25 -2.93 8.05
C ILE A 54 7.35 -1.42 7.75
N LEU A 55 6.51 -0.58 8.37
CA LEU A 55 6.56 0.88 8.18
C LEU A 55 7.83 1.50 8.75
N LYS A 56 8.52 0.85 9.70
CA LYS A 56 9.84 1.27 10.16
C LYS A 56 10.87 1.21 9.03
N CYS A 57 10.77 0.23 8.13
CA CYS A 57 11.72 0.07 7.02
C CYS A 57 11.61 1.18 5.96
N ILE A 58 10.48 1.90 5.91
CA ILE A 58 10.23 2.98 4.96
C ILE A 58 11.04 4.24 5.33
N ALA A 59 11.57 4.32 6.56
CA ALA A 59 12.56 5.32 6.94
C ALA A 59 13.47 4.78 8.05
N PRO A 60 14.67 4.24 7.74
CA PRO A 60 15.66 3.97 8.77
C PRO A 60 16.16 5.32 9.30
N VAL A 61 15.73 5.67 10.52
CA VAL A 61 16.36 6.77 11.26
C VAL A 61 17.77 6.31 11.60
N VAL A 62 18.77 6.97 11.00
CA VAL A 62 20.18 6.86 11.39
C VAL A 62 20.40 7.59 12.70
#